data_AF-A0A7I8IGU0-F1
#
_entry.id   AF-A0A7I8IGU0-F1
#
_cell.length_a   1.000
_cell.length_b   1.000
_cell.length_c   1.000
_cell.angle_alpha   90.00
_cell.angle_beta   90.00
_cell.angle_gamma   90.00
#
_symmetry.space_group_name_H-M   'P 1'
#
loop_
_entity.id
_entity.type
_entity.pdbx_description
1 polymer ?
#
loop_
_entity_poly.entity_id
_entity_poly.type
_entity_poly.pdbx_seq_one_letter_code
_entity_poly.pdbx_strand_id
1 'polypeptide(L)'
;MDLLQENLDAKSRVYEAPGQNFVFLLNNGWYIIQKVKDSEIVRVRQWRNSYQKATWGKVIEVLQIAGLSGLSSSLVVRSLRDKLHMFNVYFEEIYRTQKGWVVVDEHLRADLRKSVMQAVLPAYQRFLERLMSLEAAKDLEKYVNYSVDGVEACIGELFQGTSGVSRKIVPFLYHLHILIL
;
A
#
# COMPACT_ATOMS: atom_id res chain seq x y z
N MET A 1 -28.57 4.16 -5.73
CA MET A 1 -27.16 4.60 -5.73
C MET A 1 -27.09 5.89 -6.51
N ASP A 2 -26.32 6.87 -6.07
CA ASP A 2 -26.21 8.16 -6.77
C ASP A 2 -25.48 7.97 -8.12
N LEU A 3 -25.93 8.64 -9.19
CA LEU A 3 -25.36 8.49 -10.56
C LEU A 3 -23.85 8.72 -10.62
N LEU A 4 -23.35 9.65 -9.80
CA LEU A 4 -21.92 9.92 -9.65
C LEU A 4 -21.17 8.66 -9.19
N GLN A 5 -21.76 7.90 -8.29
CA GLN A 5 -21.15 6.71 -7.73
C GLN A 5 -21.06 5.58 -8.74
N GLU A 6 -22.13 5.34 -9.50
CA GLU A 6 -22.13 4.32 -10.55
C GLU A 6 -21.08 4.64 -11.62
N ASN A 7 -20.90 5.93 -11.93
CA ASN A 7 -19.88 6.41 -12.87
C ASN A 7 -18.45 6.16 -12.34
N LEU A 8 -18.19 6.49 -11.07
CA LEU A 8 -16.89 6.26 -10.43
C LEU A 8 -16.56 4.76 -10.36
N ASP A 9 -17.52 3.93 -9.98
CA ASP A 9 -17.33 2.48 -9.92
C ASP A 9 -17.05 1.90 -11.30
N ALA A 10 -17.82 2.30 -12.32
CA ALA A 10 -17.60 1.84 -13.69
C ALA A 10 -16.19 2.20 -14.20
N LYS A 11 -15.74 3.44 -13.97
CA LYS A 11 -14.41 3.91 -14.39
C LYS A 11 -13.28 3.24 -13.60
N SER A 12 -13.50 2.92 -12.32
CA SER A 12 -12.48 2.29 -11.48
C SER A 12 -12.11 0.87 -11.94
N ARG A 13 -13.01 0.18 -12.67
CA ARG A 13 -12.81 -1.21 -13.13
C ARG A 13 -11.79 -1.36 -14.25
N VAL A 14 -11.40 -0.28 -14.90
CA VAL A 14 -10.39 -0.29 -15.98
C VAL A 14 -8.97 -0.48 -15.43
N TYR A 15 -8.78 -0.33 -14.12
CA TYR A 15 -7.49 -0.48 -13.47
C TYR A 15 -7.25 -1.92 -13.01
N GLU A 16 -6.24 -2.56 -13.59
CA GLU A 16 -5.92 -3.97 -13.38
C GLU A 16 -4.98 -4.22 -12.19
N ALA A 17 -4.11 -3.24 -11.86
CA ALA A 17 -3.14 -3.42 -10.79
C ALA A 17 -3.80 -3.36 -9.39
N PRO A 18 -3.43 -4.25 -8.45
CA PRO A 18 -3.99 -4.24 -7.10
C PRO A 18 -3.86 -2.87 -6.43
N GLY A 19 -4.98 -2.30 -5.98
CA GLY A 19 -5.00 -1.00 -5.31
C GLY A 19 -5.16 0.21 -6.24
N GLN A 20 -4.93 0.08 -7.55
CA GLN A 20 -4.94 1.20 -8.48
C GLN A 20 -6.34 1.81 -8.66
N ASN A 21 -7.36 0.95 -8.72
CA ASN A 21 -8.77 1.35 -8.71
C ASN A 21 -9.12 2.20 -7.46
N PHE A 22 -8.62 1.81 -6.29
CA PHE A 22 -8.87 2.56 -5.06
C PHE A 22 -8.14 3.90 -5.03
N VAL A 23 -6.95 4.00 -5.61
CA VAL A 23 -6.25 5.29 -5.71
C VAL A 23 -7.01 6.26 -6.62
N PHE A 24 -7.58 5.77 -7.73
CA PHE A 24 -8.51 6.56 -8.55
C PHE A 24 -9.72 7.03 -7.73
N LEU A 25 -10.37 6.11 -6.99
CA LEU A 25 -11.54 6.44 -6.17
C LEU A 25 -11.20 7.46 -5.07
N LEU A 26 -10.05 7.31 -4.40
CA LEU A 26 -9.58 8.22 -3.36
C LEU A 26 -9.34 9.64 -3.89
N ASN A 27 -8.70 9.78 -5.06
CA ASN A 27 -8.50 11.10 -5.69
C ASN A 27 -9.82 11.79 -6.02
N ASN A 28 -10.76 11.06 -6.63
CA ASN A 28 -12.06 11.62 -7.03
C ASN A 28 -12.96 11.91 -5.82
N GLY A 29 -13.04 11.00 -4.86
CA GLY A 29 -13.81 11.19 -3.63
C GLY A 29 -13.35 12.38 -2.83
N TRP A 30 -12.04 12.55 -2.67
CA TRP A 30 -11.49 13.68 -1.94
C TRP A 30 -11.79 15.02 -2.62
N TYR A 31 -11.71 15.06 -3.95
CA TYR A 31 -12.14 16.23 -4.72
C TYR A 31 -13.62 16.55 -4.49
N ILE A 32 -14.50 15.54 -4.48
CA ILE A 32 -15.94 15.73 -4.24
C ILE A 32 -16.18 16.27 -2.82
N ILE A 33 -15.50 15.73 -1.79
CA ILE A 33 -15.59 16.23 -0.41
C ILE A 33 -15.25 17.73 -0.35
N GLN A 34 -14.18 18.14 -1.05
CA GLN A 34 -13.76 19.54 -1.10
C GLN A 34 -14.78 20.46 -1.79
N LYS A 35 -15.61 19.92 -2.68
CA LYS A 35 -16.56 20.70 -3.50
C LYS A 35 -18.00 20.70 -3.00
N VAL A 36 -18.47 19.61 -2.38
CA VAL A 36 -19.90 19.39 -2.09
C VAL A 36 -20.19 19.17 -0.59
N LYS A 37 -19.15 19.07 0.26
CA LYS A 37 -19.15 18.86 1.73
C LYS A 37 -19.81 17.55 2.24
N ASP A 38 -19.02 16.85 3.05
CA ASP A 38 -19.28 15.77 4.03
C ASP A 38 -19.87 14.41 3.63
N SER A 39 -20.66 14.26 2.56
CA SER A 39 -21.31 12.96 2.27
C SER A 39 -20.34 11.82 1.92
N GLU A 40 -19.16 12.14 1.39
CA GLU A 40 -18.21 11.16 0.86
C GLU A 40 -17.11 10.73 1.87
N ILE A 41 -17.06 11.32 3.08
CA ILE A 41 -15.98 11.03 4.07
C ILE A 41 -15.96 9.56 4.46
N VAL A 42 -17.13 8.96 4.69
CA VAL A 42 -17.26 7.54 5.04
C VAL A 42 -16.71 6.65 3.91
N ARG A 43 -16.91 7.07 2.66
CA ARG A 43 -16.58 6.31 1.46
C ARG A 43 -15.09 6.37 1.17
N VAL A 44 -14.48 7.55 1.31
CA VAL A 44 -13.01 7.72 1.27
C VAL A 44 -12.33 6.83 2.33
N ARG A 45 -12.88 6.75 3.55
CA ARG A 45 -12.36 5.84 4.58
C ARG A 45 -12.46 4.37 4.17
N GLN A 46 -13.58 3.94 3.57
CA GLN A 46 -13.75 2.58 3.08
C GLN A 46 -12.78 2.25 1.94
N TRP A 47 -12.60 3.15 0.97
CA TRP A 47 -11.66 2.94 -0.13
C TRP A 47 -10.21 2.89 0.35
N ARG A 48 -9.84 3.67 1.36
CA ARG A 48 -8.52 3.58 2.00
C ARG A 48 -8.29 2.20 2.62
N ASN A 49 -9.25 1.71 3.40
CA ASN A 49 -9.14 0.40 4.03
C ASN A 49 -9.06 -0.71 2.97
N SER A 50 -9.84 -0.58 1.90
CA SER A 50 -9.85 -1.51 0.77
C SER A 50 -8.53 -1.50 0.01
N TYR A 51 -7.98 -0.30 -0.24
CA TYR A 51 -6.64 -0.11 -0.80
C TYR A 51 -5.57 -0.81 0.04
N GLN A 52 -5.57 -0.57 1.35
CA GLN A 52 -4.58 -1.15 2.26
C GLN A 52 -4.68 -2.67 2.27
N LYS A 53 -5.90 -3.22 2.35
CA LYS A 53 -6.12 -4.67 2.33
C LYS A 53 -5.70 -5.30 0.99
N ALA A 54 -6.08 -4.68 -0.13
CA ALA A 54 -5.81 -5.21 -1.46
C ALA A 54 -4.32 -5.17 -1.84
N THR A 55 -3.61 -4.15 -1.37
CA THR A 55 -2.19 -3.94 -1.71
C THR A 55 -1.26 -4.55 -0.66
N TRP A 56 -1.45 -4.19 0.60
CA TRP A 56 -0.50 -4.47 1.68
C TRP A 56 -0.90 -5.71 2.50
N GLY A 57 -2.08 -6.27 2.27
CA GLY A 57 -2.58 -7.44 3.01
C GLY A 57 -1.61 -8.62 2.94
N LYS A 58 -1.09 -8.95 1.75
CA LYS A 58 -0.12 -10.05 1.56
C LYS A 58 1.22 -9.77 2.25
N VAL A 59 1.70 -8.53 2.21
CA VAL A 59 2.93 -8.12 2.92
C VAL A 59 2.75 -8.34 4.42
N ILE A 60 1.64 -7.85 4.98
CA ILE A 60 1.35 -7.98 6.40
C ILE A 60 1.20 -9.46 6.80
N GLU A 61 0.52 -10.27 5.99
CA GLU A 61 0.34 -11.69 6.21
C GLU A 61 1.67 -12.44 6.26
N VAL A 62 2.58 -12.18 5.31
CA VAL A 62 3.92 -12.78 5.28
C VAL A 62 4.73 -12.43 6.52
N LEU A 63 4.59 -11.20 7.04
CA LEU A 63 5.29 -10.74 8.23
C LEU A 63 4.74 -11.32 9.55
N GLN A 64 3.60 -12.00 9.53
CA GLN A 64 3.07 -12.61 10.74
C GLN A 64 3.98 -13.73 11.23
N ILE A 65 4.32 -13.71 12.51
CA ILE A 65 5.10 -14.75 13.19
C ILE A 65 4.21 -15.72 13.99
N ALA A 66 2.89 -15.48 14.03
CA ALA A 66 1.93 -16.38 14.64
C ALA A 66 1.97 -17.75 13.93
N GLY A 67 1.98 -18.84 14.70
CA GLY A 67 2.10 -20.21 14.18
C GLY A 67 3.53 -20.76 14.09
N LEU A 68 4.56 -19.98 14.46
CA LEU A 68 5.93 -20.49 14.60
C LEU A 68 6.19 -21.13 15.98
N SER A 69 5.28 -20.93 16.94
CA SER A 69 5.37 -21.50 18.28
C SER A 69 5.18 -23.02 18.24
N GLY A 70 6.07 -23.76 18.91
CA GLY A 70 6.02 -25.24 18.96
C GLY A 70 6.67 -25.94 17.77
N LEU A 71 7.18 -25.21 16.77
CA LEU A 71 7.99 -25.78 15.69
C LEU A 71 9.43 -26.02 16.14
N SER A 72 10.12 -26.97 15.49
CA SER A 72 11.56 -27.14 15.67
C SER A 72 12.33 -25.93 15.13
N SER A 73 13.52 -25.67 15.68
CA SER A 73 14.37 -24.54 15.27
C SER A 73 14.66 -24.52 13.77
N SER A 74 14.90 -25.68 13.15
CA SER A 74 15.15 -25.80 11.71
C SER A 74 13.94 -25.41 10.85
N LEU A 75 12.72 -25.77 11.27
CA LEU A 75 11.49 -25.39 10.58
C LEU A 75 11.20 -23.90 10.75
N VAL A 76 11.45 -23.33 11.93
CA VAL A 76 11.33 -21.89 12.16
C VAL A 76 12.28 -21.12 11.25
N VAL A 77 13.56 -21.50 11.18
CA VAL A 77 14.57 -20.84 10.33
C VAL A 77 14.18 -20.93 8.85
N ARG A 78 13.70 -22.09 8.38
CA ARG A 78 13.20 -22.25 7.00
C ARG A 78 12.02 -21.30 6.74
N SER A 79 11.03 -21.28 7.64
CA SER A 79 9.86 -20.42 7.48
C SER A 79 10.24 -18.93 7.47
N LEU A 80 11.16 -18.49 8.34
CA LEU A 80 11.64 -17.11 8.34
C LEU A 80 12.38 -16.75 7.05
N ARG A 81 13.18 -17.66 6.50
CA ARG A 81 13.85 -17.46 5.20
C ARG A 81 12.82 -17.26 4.08
N ASP A 82 11.84 -18.15 3.98
CA ASP A 82 10.82 -18.10 2.93
C ASP A 82 9.99 -16.82 3.05
N LYS A 83 9.60 -16.45 4.28
CA LYS A 83 8.88 -15.21 4.57
C LYS A 83 9.70 -13.96 4.23
N LEU A 84 10.99 -13.92 4.56
CA LEU A 84 11.86 -12.79 4.22
C LEU A 84 11.96 -12.62 2.70
N HIS A 85 12.10 -13.72 1.95
CA HIS A 85 12.12 -13.68 0.50
C HIS A 85 10.80 -13.14 -0.07
N MET A 86 9.66 -13.68 0.39
CA MET A 86 8.33 -13.21 -0.04
C MET A 86 8.10 -11.73 0.29
N PHE A 87 8.55 -11.28 1.47
CA PHE A 87 8.48 -9.87 1.85
C PHE A 87 9.25 -9.00 0.85
N ASN A 88 10.50 -9.35 0.55
CA ASN A 88 11.34 -8.60 -0.39
C ASN A 88 10.67 -8.49 -1.76
N VAL A 89 10.12 -9.60 -2.28
CA VAL A 89 9.43 -9.62 -3.59
C VAL A 89 8.19 -8.72 -3.57
N TYR A 90 7.29 -8.90 -2.61
CA TYR A 90 6.04 -8.13 -2.56
C TYR A 90 6.28 -6.65 -2.30
N PHE A 91 7.20 -6.33 -1.39
CA PHE A 91 7.53 -4.94 -1.07
C PHE A 91 8.12 -4.22 -2.28
N GLU A 92 9.09 -4.83 -2.97
CA GLU A 92 9.71 -4.27 -4.18
C GLU A 92 8.69 -4.02 -5.29
N GLU A 93 7.82 -5.00 -5.54
CA GLU A 93 6.78 -4.89 -6.56
C GLU A 93 5.83 -3.72 -6.28
N ILE A 94 5.35 -3.60 -5.03
CA ILE A 94 4.47 -2.52 -4.60
C ILE A 94 5.20 -1.17 -4.72
N TYR A 95 6.41 -1.06 -4.17
CA TYR A 95 7.18 0.18 -4.18
C TYR A 95 7.45 0.66 -5.62
N ARG A 96 7.98 -0.21 -6.48
CA ARG A 96 8.28 0.09 -7.89
C ARG A 96 7.03 0.55 -8.65
N THR A 97 5.90 -0.10 -8.40
CA THR A 97 4.65 0.21 -9.10
C THR A 97 4.04 1.52 -8.61
N GLN A 98 3.95 1.70 -7.30
CA GLN A 98 3.19 2.79 -6.68
C GLN A 98 3.99 4.09 -6.51
N LYS A 99 5.31 4.05 -6.60
CA LYS A 99 6.13 5.27 -6.73
C LYS A 99 5.73 6.10 -7.96
N GLY A 100 5.31 5.43 -9.04
CA GLY A 100 4.82 6.07 -10.27
C GLY A 100 3.36 6.54 -10.23
N TRP A 101 2.62 6.23 -9.16
CA TRP A 101 1.23 6.65 -9.00
C TRP A 101 1.15 8.08 -8.47
N VAL A 102 -0.01 8.72 -8.62
CA VAL A 102 -0.21 10.11 -8.17
C VAL A 102 -1.46 10.19 -7.30
N VAL A 103 -1.30 10.63 -6.06
CA VAL A 103 -2.40 11.09 -5.21
C VAL A 103 -2.29 12.61 -5.16
N VAL A 104 -3.26 13.34 -5.73
CA VAL A 104 -3.10 14.78 -6.00
C VAL A 104 -3.04 15.61 -4.72
N ASP A 105 -3.94 15.34 -3.79
CA ASP A 105 -4.04 16.07 -2.52
C ASP A 105 -2.98 15.60 -1.52
N GLU A 106 -2.23 16.56 -0.95
CA GLU A 106 -1.11 16.27 -0.04
C GLU A 106 -1.57 15.67 1.29
N HIS A 107 -2.71 16.10 1.84
CA HIS A 107 -3.22 15.58 3.11
C HIS A 107 -3.68 14.14 2.93
N LEU A 108 -4.43 13.86 1.87
CA LEU A 108 -4.84 12.50 1.52
C LEU A 108 -3.62 11.60 1.29
N ARG A 109 -2.59 12.11 0.59
CA ARG A 109 -1.35 11.38 0.33
C ARG A 109 -0.60 11.04 1.60
N ALA A 110 -0.38 12.02 2.48
CA ALA A 110 0.29 11.84 3.75
C ALA A 110 -0.47 10.86 4.66
N ASP A 111 -1.79 10.98 4.71
CA ASP A 111 -2.66 10.10 5.52
C ASP A 111 -2.66 8.66 4.99
N LEU A 112 -2.65 8.47 3.66
CA LEU A 112 -2.54 7.16 3.04
C LEU A 112 -1.19 6.49 3.36
N ARG A 113 -0.08 7.22 3.21
CA ARG A 113 1.27 6.72 3.56
C ARG A 113 1.35 6.37 5.05
N LYS A 114 0.85 7.25 5.92
CA LYS A 114 0.82 7.02 7.37
C LYS A 114 0.04 5.77 7.74
N SER A 115 -1.13 5.55 7.13
CA SER A 115 -1.94 4.34 7.34
C SER A 115 -1.15 3.07 7.01
N VAL A 116 -0.43 3.08 5.89
CA VAL A 116 0.44 1.96 5.48
C VAL A 116 1.59 1.76 6.46
N MET A 117 2.31 2.82 6.83
CA MET A 117 3.41 2.76 7.79
C MET A 117 2.96 2.17 9.14
N GLN A 118 1.82 2.62 9.65
CA GLN A 118 1.24 2.12 10.90
C GLN A 118 0.88 0.64 10.86
N ALA A 119 0.58 0.09 9.68
CA ALA A 119 0.29 -1.32 9.50
C ALA A 119 1.56 -2.16 9.29
N VAL A 120 2.50 -1.68 8.48
CA VAL A 120 3.66 -2.46 8.01
C VAL A 120 4.84 -2.40 8.98
N LEU A 121 5.22 -1.20 9.45
CA LEU A 121 6.45 -1.03 10.25
C LEU A 121 6.43 -1.86 11.54
N PRO A 122 5.34 -1.86 12.34
CA PRO A 122 5.30 -2.68 13.55
C PRO A 122 5.35 -4.18 13.27
N ALA A 123 4.81 -4.64 12.13
CA ALA A 123 4.87 -6.05 11.75
C ALA A 123 6.29 -6.44 11.30
N TYR A 124 6.92 -5.58 10.50
CA TYR A 124 8.27 -5.80 9.99
C TYR A 124 9.31 -5.78 11.10
N GLN A 125 9.21 -4.82 12.02
CA GLN A 125 10.12 -4.74 13.16
C GLN A 125 10.05 -6.01 14.02
N ARG A 126 8.85 -6.48 14.38
CA ARG A 126 8.69 -7.73 15.14
C ARG A 126 9.23 -8.95 14.41
N PHE A 127 9.07 -8.99 13.08
CA PHE A 127 9.63 -10.04 12.24
C PHE A 127 11.17 -10.05 12.31
N LEU A 128 11.81 -8.89 12.18
CA LEU A 128 13.26 -8.76 12.28
C LEU A 128 13.78 -9.09 13.68
N GLU A 129 13.13 -8.60 14.73
CA GLU A 129 13.47 -8.93 16.12
C GLU A 129 13.44 -10.46 16.33
N ARG A 130 12.40 -11.13 15.82
CA ARG A 130 12.30 -12.59 15.88
C ARG A 130 13.42 -13.28 15.11
N LEU A 131 13.73 -12.82 13.90
CA LEU A 131 14.81 -13.37 13.07
C LEU A 131 16.17 -13.22 13.77
N MET A 132 16.47 -12.05 14.31
CA MET A 132 17.73 -11.76 15.00
C MET A 132 17.87 -12.47 16.35
N SER A 133 16.75 -12.77 17.01
CA SER A 133 16.75 -13.54 18.28
C SER A 133 17.22 -14.98 18.13
N LEU A 134 17.23 -15.52 16.91
CA LEU A 134 17.55 -16.93 16.64
C LEU A 134 18.98 -17.05 16.11
N GLU A 135 19.86 -17.62 16.93
CA GLU A 135 21.25 -17.83 16.54
C GLU A 135 21.40 -18.65 15.25
N ALA A 136 20.55 -19.67 15.08
CA ALA A 136 20.50 -20.49 13.86
C ALA A 136 20.01 -19.73 12.61
N ALA A 137 19.50 -18.50 12.76
CA ALA A 137 19.05 -17.63 11.67
C ALA A 137 20.02 -16.48 11.38
N LYS A 138 21.18 -16.37 12.06
CA LYS A 138 22.15 -15.27 11.84
C LYS A 138 22.53 -15.07 10.37
N ASP A 139 22.72 -16.17 9.64
CA ASP A 139 23.02 -16.13 8.20
C ASP A 139 21.92 -15.51 7.34
N LEU A 140 20.70 -15.35 7.87
CA LEU A 140 19.60 -14.73 7.15
C LEU A 140 19.67 -13.19 7.15
N GLU A 141 20.43 -12.59 8.06
CA GLU A 141 20.59 -11.14 8.18
C GLU A 141 21.10 -10.51 6.87
N LYS A 142 21.99 -11.20 6.16
CA LYS A 142 22.53 -10.74 4.87
C LYS A 142 21.49 -10.67 3.73
N TYR A 143 20.32 -11.28 3.91
CA TYR A 143 19.20 -11.22 2.93
C TYR A 143 18.13 -10.19 3.32
N VAL A 144 18.36 -9.44 4.41
CA VAL A 144 17.51 -8.31 4.79
C VAL A 144 17.86 -7.14 3.87
N ASN A 145 17.02 -6.93 2.85
CA ASN A 145 17.25 -5.88 1.85
C ASN A 145 17.00 -4.47 2.39
N TYR A 146 16.15 -4.34 3.41
CA TYR A 146 15.66 -3.07 3.92
C TYR A 146 15.74 -3.03 5.44
N SER A 147 16.31 -1.97 6.01
CA SER A 147 16.10 -1.64 7.42
C SER A 147 14.67 -1.16 7.66
N VAL A 148 14.24 -1.05 8.92
CA VAL A 148 12.92 -0.47 9.27
C VAL A 148 12.81 0.95 8.70
N ASP A 149 13.85 1.77 8.89
CA ASP A 149 13.92 3.14 8.34
C ASP A 149 13.93 3.14 6.81
N GLY A 150 14.55 2.14 6.17
CA GLY A 150 14.54 1.97 4.73
C GLY A 150 13.13 1.70 4.19
N VAL A 151 12.38 0.81 4.87
CA VAL A 151 10.97 0.55 4.55
C VAL A 151 10.13 1.82 4.73
N GLU A 152 10.35 2.56 5.81
CA GLU A 152 9.65 3.83 6.06
C GLU A 152 9.93 4.87 4.97
N ALA A 153 11.20 5.06 4.59
CA ALA A 153 11.60 5.98 3.54
C ALA A 153 10.94 5.62 2.19
N CYS A 154 10.96 4.34 1.81
CA CYS A 154 10.29 3.86 0.59
C CYS A 154 8.78 4.12 0.62
N ILE A 155 8.09 3.90 1.74
CA ILE A 155 6.65 4.22 1.86
C ILE A 155 6.42 5.74 1.79
N GLY A 156 7.34 6.54 2.35
CA GLY A 156 7.33 8.01 2.27
C GLY A 156 7.40 8.55 0.84
N GLU A 157 7.99 7.80 -0.08
CA GLU A 157 8.12 8.18 -1.49
C GLU A 157 6.93 7.80 -2.37
N LEU A 158 5.98 7.00 -1.88
CA LEU A 158 4.86 6.52 -2.71
C LEU A 158 3.96 7.66 -3.17
N PHE A 159 3.33 7.50 -4.34
CA PHE A 159 2.33 8.44 -4.87
C PHE A 159 2.82 9.84 -5.25
N GLN A 160 4.14 10.06 -5.38
CA GLN A 160 4.69 11.34 -5.85
C GLN A 160 4.58 11.49 -7.37
N GLY A 161 4.57 10.37 -8.10
CA GLY A 161 4.68 10.34 -9.55
C GLY A 161 6.12 10.57 -10.00
N THR A 162 6.61 9.73 -10.91
CA THR A 162 7.95 9.92 -11.48
C THR A 162 7.91 10.97 -12.59
N SER A 163 8.80 11.97 -12.53
CA SER A 163 8.88 13.10 -13.46
C SER A 163 9.13 12.73 -14.94
N GLY A 164 9.30 11.44 -15.29
CA GLY A 164 9.73 11.00 -16.62
C GLY A 164 8.94 9.84 -17.26
N VAL A 165 7.85 9.35 -16.64
CA VAL A 165 7.02 8.28 -17.23
C VAL A 165 5.56 8.71 -17.16
N SER A 166 4.85 8.59 -18.29
CA SER A 166 3.42 8.86 -18.42
C SER A 166 2.67 8.56 -17.14
N ARG A 167 2.03 9.58 -16.55
CA ARG A 167 1.27 9.50 -15.29
C ARG A 167 0.29 8.33 -15.38
N LYS A 168 0.66 7.17 -14.83
CA LYS A 168 -0.12 5.91 -14.93
C LYS A 168 -1.40 5.94 -14.10
N ILE A 169 -1.62 7.00 -13.34
CA ILE A 169 -2.94 7.34 -12.81
C ILE A 169 -3.32 8.65 -13.47
N VAL A 170 -4.13 8.50 -14.51
CA VAL A 170 -4.60 9.55 -15.41
C VAL A 170 -5.07 10.76 -14.59
N PRO A 171 -4.48 11.95 -14.79
CA PRO A 171 -5.11 13.17 -14.35
C PRO A 171 -6.28 13.46 -15.28
N PHE A 172 -7.50 13.51 -14.76
CA PHE A 172 -8.49 14.43 -15.32
C PHE A 172 -8.94 15.40 -14.25
N LEU A 173 -8.13 16.45 -14.08
CA LEU A 173 -8.56 17.73 -13.53
C LEU A 173 -8.77 18.81 -14.61
N TYR A 174 -8.79 18.45 -15.90
CA TYR A 174 -9.11 19.42 -16.97
C TYR A 174 -10.36 19.11 -17.80
N HIS A 175 -11.01 17.95 -17.64
CA HIS A 175 -12.25 17.63 -18.38
C HIS A 175 -13.48 17.33 -17.52
N LEU A 176 -13.44 17.61 -16.21
CA LEU A 176 -14.70 17.58 -15.45
C LEU A 176 -15.65 18.75 -15.77
N HIS A 177 -15.23 19.71 -16.61
CA HIS A 177 -16.18 20.67 -17.21
C HIS A 177 -17.06 20.04 -18.31
N ILE A 178 -16.84 18.79 -18.74
CA ILE A 178 -17.62 18.17 -19.83
C ILE A 178 -18.52 17.01 -19.35
N LEU A 179 -18.48 16.60 -18.08
CA LEU A 179 -19.27 15.44 -17.61
C LEU A 179 -20.16 15.71 -16.39
N ILE A 180 -20.39 16.99 -16.06
CA ILE A 180 -21.47 17.42 -15.14
C ILE A 180 -22.51 18.28 -15.91
N LEU A 181 -22.48 18.28 -17.24
CA LEU A 181 -23.58 18.71 -18.11
C LEU A 181 -23.98 17.54 -19.01
#